data_AF-A0A1I2D205-F1
#
_entry.id   AF-A0A1I2D205-F1
#
_cell.length_a   1.000
_cell.length_b   1.000
_cell.length_c   1.000
_cell.angle_alpha   90.00
_cell.angle_beta   90.00
_cell.angle_gamma   90.00
#
_symmetry.space_group_name_H-M   'P 1'
#
loop_
_entity.id
_entity.type
_entity.pdbx_description
1 polymer ?
#
loop_
_entity_poly.entity_id
_entity_poly.type
_entity_poly.pdbx_seq_one_letter_code
_entity_poly.pdbx_strand_id
1 'polypeptide(L)'
;MERRHTAPRLALLLACAAVPAFAIAGCSSGSGSSDSSDAKAQSSASSASSSASGGASASPTPTVAPAKFAALPSSCTSVTKATVTALVPKAKTPGGTAVKSDDLQARSGCSWTGNGKDGYQYRWLSVTLQRFTSSTALGSAEDQAKKRYTEQVGTLNQVSGASPATLTGLGDQAASVASKATIAKVTSQNDSVVVRSGNVVVLVEFNGAGLEGKKNPSADTVRSGAERAAKDAVAAVAAANA
;
A
#
# COMPACT_ATOMS: atom_id res chain seq x y z
N MET A 1 22.26 55.43 3.05
CA MET A 1 22.08 55.54 4.52
C MET A 1 20.67 55.08 4.82
N GLU A 2 20.55 53.87 5.40
CA GLU A 2 19.78 53.63 6.64
C GLU A 2 18.29 53.31 6.38
N ARG A 3 17.64 52.29 6.96
CA ARG A 3 17.97 51.30 7.99
C ARG A 3 17.20 50.01 7.68
N ARG A 4 17.83 48.88 8.03
CA ARG A 4 17.20 47.56 8.13
C ARG A 4 16.21 47.57 9.29
N HIS A 5 15.03 46.99 9.09
CA HIS A 5 14.25 46.43 10.20
C HIS A 5 14.15 44.91 10.04
N THR A 6 14.84 44.24 10.96
CA THR A 6 14.83 42.80 11.17
C THR A 6 14.01 42.51 12.42
N ALA A 7 13.27 41.40 12.39
CA ALA A 7 12.74 40.60 13.51
C ALA A 7 11.36 40.98 14.10
N PRO A 8 10.63 40.03 14.75
CA PRO A 8 11.05 38.67 15.13
C PRO A 8 10.13 37.52 14.66
N ARG A 9 10.74 36.32 14.66
CA ARG A 9 10.10 35.02 14.61
C ARG A 9 9.30 34.80 15.90
N LEU A 10 8.00 34.52 15.81
CA LEU A 10 7.31 33.85 16.92
C LEU A 10 7.51 32.34 16.78
N ALA A 11 8.46 31.83 17.56
CA ALA A 11 8.45 30.45 18.00
C ALA A 11 7.39 30.34 19.12
N LEU A 12 6.34 29.56 18.91
CA LEU A 12 5.49 29.10 20.01
C LEU A 12 5.86 27.66 20.32
N LEU A 13 6.49 27.49 21.48
CA LEU A 13 6.93 26.24 22.05
C LEU A 13 5.78 25.45 22.67
N LEU A 14 6.04 24.14 22.77
CA LEU A 14 5.25 23.04 23.30
C LEU A 14 4.72 23.22 24.74
N ALA A 15 3.64 22.46 25.01
CA ALA A 15 3.22 21.73 26.23
C ALA A 15 1.73 22.01 26.51
N CYS A 16 0.83 21.03 26.67
CA CYS A 16 0.88 19.90 27.59
C CYS A 16 0.18 18.65 27.05
N ALA A 17 0.70 17.50 27.47
CA ALA A 17 0.15 16.17 27.26
C ALA A 17 -1.16 15.96 28.04
N ALA A 18 -2.13 15.30 27.41
CA ALA A 18 -3.20 14.58 28.09
C ALA A 18 -3.30 13.20 27.45
N VAL A 19 -2.79 12.20 28.15
CA VAL A 19 -2.87 10.78 27.79
C VAL A 19 -4.10 10.20 28.48
N PRO A 20 -5.10 9.66 27.77
CA PRO A 20 -6.09 8.78 28.38
C PRO A 20 -5.43 7.41 28.61
N ALA A 21 -5.14 7.11 29.88
CA ALA A 21 -4.80 5.76 30.32
C ALA A 21 -6.02 4.85 30.15
N PHE A 22 -5.97 3.91 29.22
CA PHE A 22 -6.93 2.81 29.18
C PHE A 22 -6.54 1.77 30.22
N ALA A 23 -7.48 1.50 31.11
CA ALA A 23 -7.38 0.51 32.18
C ALA A 23 -7.25 -0.90 31.60
N ILE A 24 -6.25 -1.63 32.09
CA ILE A 24 -6.06 -3.06 31.85
C ILE A 24 -6.92 -3.78 32.90
N ALA A 25 -8.00 -4.43 32.48
CA ALA A 25 -8.70 -5.39 33.31
C ALA A 25 -7.84 -6.65 33.41
N GLY A 26 -7.27 -6.88 34.59
CA GLY A 26 -6.59 -8.12 34.94
C GLY A 26 -7.59 -9.24 35.19
N CYS A 27 -7.38 -10.39 34.56
CA CYS A 27 -7.90 -11.65 35.03
C CYS A 27 -6.76 -12.35 35.77
N SER A 28 -6.77 -12.24 37.10
CA SER A 28 -5.81 -12.88 38.01
C SER A 28 -6.02 -14.38 38.05
N SER A 29 -4.89 -15.10 38.06
CA SER A 29 -4.76 -16.46 38.58
C SER A 29 -5.27 -16.50 40.03
N GLY A 30 -6.37 -17.22 40.24
CA GLY A 30 -6.86 -17.58 41.57
C GLY A 30 -6.33 -18.96 41.97
N SER A 31 -5.27 -18.97 42.77
CA SER A 31 -4.85 -20.13 43.56
C SER A 31 -5.82 -20.31 44.73
N GLY A 32 -6.65 -21.36 44.67
CA GLY A 32 -7.44 -21.82 45.80
C GLY A 32 -6.78 -23.04 46.42
N SER A 33 -6.17 -22.86 47.58
CA SER A 33 -5.84 -23.94 48.52
C SER A 33 -7.07 -24.21 49.38
N SER A 34 -7.45 -25.47 49.51
CA SER A 34 -8.26 -25.95 50.63
C SER A 34 -7.82 -27.38 50.96
N ASP A 35 -7.22 -27.51 52.14
CA ASP A 35 -6.80 -28.73 52.80
C ASP A 35 -7.90 -29.78 52.90
N SER A 36 -7.51 -31.06 52.82
CA SER A 36 -7.96 -32.10 53.76
C SER A 36 -7.19 -33.42 53.55
N SER A 37 -6.53 -33.83 54.63
CA SER A 37 -6.40 -35.21 55.12
C SER A 37 -5.18 -36.04 54.70
N ASP A 38 -4.33 -36.20 55.71
CA ASP A 38 -3.32 -37.23 55.94
C ASP A 38 -3.76 -38.66 55.57
N ALA A 39 -2.84 -39.45 55.03
CA ALA A 39 -2.20 -40.55 55.75
C ALA A 39 -1.61 -41.64 54.82
N LYS A 40 -0.41 -42.08 55.20
CA LYS A 40 0.15 -43.45 55.07
C LYS A 40 0.90 -43.80 53.78
N ALA A 41 2.24 -43.81 53.94
CA ALA A 41 3.22 -44.86 53.60
C ALA A 41 2.85 -45.84 52.45
N GLN A 42 3.73 -46.17 51.49
CA GLN A 42 4.97 -46.93 51.70
C GLN A 42 5.60 -47.25 50.32
N SER A 43 6.93 -47.32 50.29
CA SER A 43 7.80 -48.20 49.48
C SER A 43 7.75 -48.21 47.94
N SER A 44 8.88 -47.78 47.36
CA SER A 44 9.78 -48.50 46.43
C SER A 44 9.22 -49.61 45.52
N ALA A 45 9.44 -49.48 44.22
CA ALA A 45 10.22 -50.45 43.41
C ALA A 45 10.20 -50.09 41.92
N SER A 46 11.38 -50.09 41.31
CA SER A 46 11.62 -50.09 39.87
C SER A 46 11.02 -51.33 39.20
N SER A 47 10.49 -51.20 37.98
CA SER A 47 10.52 -52.25 36.95
C SER A 47 10.23 -51.68 35.57
N ALA A 48 11.10 -52.02 34.64
CA ALA A 48 10.99 -51.75 33.21
C ALA A 48 9.83 -52.55 32.58
N SER A 49 9.24 -52.02 31.50
CA SER A 49 9.26 -52.64 30.16
C SER A 49 8.21 -52.07 29.21
N SER A 50 8.58 -52.08 27.92
CA SER A 50 7.72 -52.27 26.75
C SER A 50 7.02 -51.06 26.11
N SER A 51 7.73 -50.51 25.14
CA SER A 51 7.27 -50.14 23.79
C SER A 51 5.80 -50.41 23.45
N ALA A 52 5.05 -49.32 23.23
CA ALA A 52 4.02 -49.27 22.20
C ALA A 52 4.20 -47.97 21.42
N SER A 53 4.85 -48.11 20.27
CA SER A 53 4.99 -47.10 19.22
C SER A 53 3.61 -46.74 18.66
N GLY A 54 2.90 -45.85 19.34
CA GLY A 54 1.81 -45.08 18.74
C GLY A 54 2.45 -44.09 17.79
N GLY A 55 2.55 -44.44 16.51
CA GLY A 55 2.96 -43.52 15.46
C GLY A 55 2.08 -42.28 15.55
N ALA A 56 2.65 -41.18 16.02
CA ALA A 56 2.01 -39.88 15.95
C ALA A 56 1.78 -39.63 14.46
N SER A 57 0.54 -39.79 14.02
CA SER A 57 0.10 -39.43 12.69
C SER A 57 0.43 -37.94 12.55
N ALA A 58 1.48 -37.63 11.78
CA ALA A 58 1.87 -36.26 11.54
C ALA A 58 0.66 -35.58 10.88
N SER A 59 -0.02 -34.70 11.63
CA SER A 59 -1.07 -33.86 11.06
C SER A 59 -0.50 -33.19 9.81
N PRO A 60 -1.23 -33.20 8.67
CA PRO A 60 -0.74 -32.57 7.45
C PRO A 60 -0.45 -31.11 7.76
N THR A 61 0.81 -30.70 7.57
CA THR A 61 1.19 -29.30 7.67
C THR A 61 0.40 -28.53 6.62
N PRO A 62 -0.32 -27.46 7.01
CA PRO A 62 -1.11 -26.68 6.06
C PRO A 62 -0.18 -26.16 4.96
N THR A 63 -0.41 -26.63 3.72
CA THR A 63 0.38 -26.23 2.56
C THR A 63 -0.36 -25.09 1.86
N VAL A 64 0.26 -23.92 1.79
CA VAL A 64 -0.28 -22.74 1.12
C VAL A 64 0.39 -22.58 -0.24
N ALA A 65 -0.40 -22.23 -1.27
CA ALA A 65 0.13 -21.98 -2.62
C ALA A 65 1.24 -20.91 -2.60
N PRO A 66 2.36 -21.10 -3.29
CA PRO A 66 3.46 -20.13 -3.31
C PRO A 66 3.07 -18.83 -4.03
N ALA A 67 3.80 -17.75 -3.75
CA ALA A 67 3.62 -16.47 -4.43
C ALA A 67 4.18 -16.54 -5.87
N LYS A 68 3.44 -15.99 -6.85
CA LYS A 68 3.86 -15.95 -8.26
C LYS A 68 5.11 -15.10 -8.50
N PHE A 69 5.17 -13.92 -7.88
CA PHE A 69 6.25 -12.95 -8.00
C PHE A 69 7.05 -12.87 -6.70
N ALA A 70 8.36 -13.05 -6.82
CA ALA A 70 9.32 -13.01 -5.72
C ALA A 70 9.91 -11.60 -5.50
N ALA A 71 10.06 -10.82 -6.57
CA ALA A 71 10.67 -9.50 -6.54
C ALA A 71 9.63 -8.39 -6.79
N LEU A 72 9.88 -7.21 -6.20
CA LEU A 72 9.13 -5.99 -6.46
C LEU A 72 10.10 -4.92 -7.02
N PRO A 73 9.84 -4.36 -8.23
CA PRO A 73 10.68 -3.28 -8.74
C PRO A 73 10.49 -2.00 -7.92
N SER A 74 11.43 -1.06 -8.08
CA SER A 74 11.23 0.31 -7.60
C SER A 74 10.12 0.99 -8.41
N SER A 75 9.16 1.61 -7.72
CA SER A 75 8.09 2.39 -8.37
C SER A 75 8.62 3.57 -9.18
N CYS A 76 9.78 4.13 -8.86
CA CYS A 76 10.33 5.25 -9.63
C CYS A 76 10.89 4.82 -10.98
N THR A 77 11.31 3.56 -11.10
CA THR A 77 11.83 2.99 -12.35
C THR A 77 10.78 2.15 -13.07
N SER A 78 9.59 1.97 -12.49
CA SER A 78 8.50 1.19 -13.10
C SER A 78 7.72 1.97 -14.16
N VAL A 79 7.86 3.30 -14.20
CA VAL A 79 7.33 4.15 -15.27
C VAL A 79 8.48 4.58 -16.17
N THR A 80 8.32 4.43 -17.48
CA THR A 80 9.39 4.78 -18.41
C THR A 80 9.64 6.29 -18.41
N LYS A 81 10.90 6.70 -18.64
CA LYS A 81 11.25 8.12 -18.80
C LYS A 81 10.39 8.82 -19.86
N ALA A 82 10.09 8.13 -20.97
CA ALA A 82 9.23 8.65 -22.02
C ALA A 82 7.80 8.93 -21.52
N THR A 83 7.23 8.03 -20.72
CA THR A 83 5.91 8.24 -20.10
C THR A 83 5.96 9.39 -19.09
N VAL A 84 6.97 9.46 -18.22
CA VAL A 84 7.12 10.58 -17.28
C VAL A 84 7.22 11.92 -18.02
N THR A 85 8.04 12.02 -19.06
CA THR A 85 8.15 13.26 -19.85
C THR A 85 6.86 13.62 -20.58
N ALA A 86 6.08 12.63 -21.04
CA ALA A 86 4.81 12.89 -21.70
C ALA A 86 3.73 13.39 -20.71
N LEU A 87 3.67 12.81 -19.52
CA LEU A 87 2.61 13.08 -18.54
C LEU A 87 2.95 14.26 -17.61
N VAL A 88 4.24 14.44 -17.31
CA VAL A 88 4.77 15.44 -16.37
C VAL A 88 6.02 16.12 -16.98
N PRO A 89 5.91 16.83 -18.12
CA PRO A 89 7.05 17.30 -18.91
C PRO A 89 8.01 18.22 -18.15
N LYS A 90 7.50 19.01 -17.19
CA LYS A 90 8.30 19.88 -16.32
C LYS A 90 8.38 19.30 -14.90
N ALA A 91 8.59 17.99 -14.78
CA ALA A 91 8.74 17.34 -13.48
C ALA A 91 9.89 17.97 -12.68
N LYS A 92 9.62 18.35 -11.43
CA LYS A 92 10.63 18.90 -10.51
C LYS A 92 11.79 17.93 -10.29
N THR A 93 11.45 16.64 -10.17
CA THR A 93 12.41 15.54 -10.07
C THR A 93 12.13 14.56 -11.21
N PRO A 94 12.92 14.55 -12.30
CA PRO A 94 12.66 13.67 -13.44
C PRO A 94 12.67 12.17 -13.09
N GLY A 95 13.52 11.76 -12.15
CA GLY A 95 13.55 10.39 -11.63
C GLY A 95 12.46 10.07 -10.61
N GLY A 96 11.62 11.04 -10.26
CA GLY A 96 10.57 10.90 -9.26
C GLY A 96 11.08 11.01 -7.82
N THR A 97 10.14 11.14 -6.90
CA THR A 97 10.38 11.19 -5.46
C THR A 97 9.85 9.89 -4.86
N ALA A 98 10.76 9.05 -4.37
CA ALA A 98 10.41 7.80 -3.73
C ALA A 98 9.69 8.02 -2.39
N VAL A 99 8.67 7.22 -2.12
CA VAL A 99 8.03 7.13 -0.82
C VAL A 99 8.90 6.24 0.07
N LYS A 100 9.12 6.68 1.32
CA LYS A 100 9.84 5.87 2.31
C LYS A 100 9.05 4.59 2.62
N SER A 101 9.76 3.47 2.69
CA SER A 101 9.20 2.18 3.09
C SER A 101 10.24 1.44 3.92
N ASP A 102 9.79 0.77 4.97
CA ASP A 102 10.64 -0.09 5.80
C ASP A 102 10.90 -1.45 5.10
N ASP A 103 10.07 -1.80 4.11
CA ASP A 103 10.24 -2.99 3.27
C ASP A 103 9.95 -2.64 1.79
N LEU A 104 11.03 -2.42 1.03
CA LEU A 104 10.95 -2.12 -0.41
C LEU A 104 10.60 -3.35 -1.27
N GLN A 105 10.68 -4.56 -0.72
CA GLN A 105 10.32 -5.80 -1.41
C GLN A 105 8.83 -6.16 -1.23
N ALA A 106 8.18 -5.60 -0.22
CA ALA A 106 6.73 -5.69 -0.03
C ALA A 106 5.98 -4.46 -0.58
N ARG A 107 6.56 -3.26 -0.46
CA ARG A 107 5.90 -2.02 -0.92
C ARG A 107 6.88 -0.97 -1.40
N SER A 108 6.63 -0.43 -2.59
CA SER A 108 7.38 0.69 -3.14
C SER A 108 6.41 1.76 -3.65
N GLY A 109 6.81 3.03 -3.55
CA GLY A 109 6.00 4.16 -3.99
C GLY A 109 6.86 5.23 -4.65
N CYS A 110 6.34 5.91 -5.66
CA CYS A 110 7.01 7.03 -6.29
C CYS A 110 6.00 8.05 -6.78
N SER A 111 6.40 9.32 -6.78
CA SER A 111 5.58 10.39 -7.35
C SER A 111 6.40 11.41 -8.14
N TRP A 112 5.73 12.05 -9.09
CA TRP A 112 6.24 13.15 -9.88
C TRP A 112 5.26 14.30 -9.78
N THR A 113 5.79 15.51 -9.67
CA THR A 113 5.00 16.73 -9.78
C THR A 113 5.69 17.69 -10.73
N GLY A 114 4.91 18.38 -11.54
CA GLY A 114 5.42 19.34 -12.50
C GLY A 114 4.29 20.07 -13.19
N ASN A 115 4.57 20.58 -14.37
CA ASN A 115 3.62 21.35 -15.16
C ASN A 115 3.36 20.71 -16.52
N GLY A 116 2.23 21.05 -17.14
CA GLY A 116 1.94 20.80 -18.55
C GLY A 116 2.90 21.57 -19.48
N LYS A 117 2.82 21.28 -20.77
CA LYS A 117 3.73 21.84 -21.79
C LYS A 117 3.74 23.38 -21.78
N ASP A 118 2.55 23.97 -21.68
CA ASP A 118 2.32 25.42 -21.58
C ASP A 118 2.82 26.04 -20.26
N GLY A 119 3.15 25.23 -19.24
CA GLY A 119 3.55 25.70 -17.91
C GLY A 119 2.39 26.03 -16.97
N TYR A 120 1.16 26.12 -17.48
CA TYR A 120 0.01 26.61 -16.71
C TYR A 120 -0.91 25.49 -16.23
N GLN A 121 -0.54 24.24 -16.43
CA GLN A 121 -1.29 23.11 -15.88
C GLN A 121 -0.47 22.43 -14.81
N TYR A 122 -1.00 22.26 -13.61
CA TYR A 122 -0.45 21.34 -12.62
C TYR A 122 -0.56 19.90 -13.13
N ARG A 123 0.48 19.09 -12.88
CA ARG A 123 0.53 17.65 -13.16
C ARG A 123 1.07 16.92 -11.95
N TRP A 124 0.41 15.84 -11.57
CA TRP A 124 0.95 14.89 -10.61
C TRP A 124 0.62 13.45 -11.02
N LEU A 125 1.65 12.61 -10.89
CA LEU A 125 1.62 11.19 -11.18
C LEU A 125 2.16 10.48 -9.94
N SER A 126 1.48 9.42 -9.51
CA SER A 126 1.93 8.54 -8.44
C SER A 126 1.80 7.10 -8.88
N VAL A 127 2.76 6.27 -8.49
CA VAL A 127 2.73 4.82 -8.64
C VAL A 127 3.06 4.17 -7.31
N THR A 128 2.17 3.31 -6.84
CA THR A 128 2.39 2.45 -5.68
C THR A 128 2.32 1.00 -6.12
N LEU A 129 3.31 0.22 -5.70
CA LEU A 129 3.39 -1.22 -5.91
C LEU A 129 3.32 -1.90 -4.55
N GLN A 130 2.50 -2.95 -4.44
CA GLN A 130 2.39 -3.76 -3.24
C GLN A 130 2.44 -5.24 -3.63
N ARG A 131 3.48 -5.95 -3.16
CA ARG A 131 3.65 -7.39 -3.34
C ARG A 131 3.25 -8.13 -2.07
N PHE A 132 2.56 -9.24 -2.23
CA PHE A 132 2.14 -10.10 -1.14
C PHE A 132 2.96 -11.39 -1.11
N THR A 133 3.08 -11.98 0.08
CA THR A 133 3.75 -13.27 0.32
C THR A 133 2.76 -14.27 0.89
N SER A 134 2.90 -15.52 0.50
CA SER A 134 2.09 -16.60 1.06
C SER A 134 2.60 -16.97 2.45
N SER A 135 1.68 -17.19 3.38
CA SER A 135 2.00 -17.74 4.70
C SER A 135 0.84 -18.56 5.22
N THR A 136 1.11 -19.51 6.13
CA THR A 136 0.07 -20.30 6.79
C THR A 136 -0.88 -19.44 7.63
N ALA A 137 -0.43 -18.27 8.10
CA ALA A 137 -1.23 -17.35 8.89
C ALA A 137 -2.15 -16.45 8.04
N LEU A 138 -1.72 -16.04 6.84
CA LEU A 138 -2.43 -15.04 6.02
C LEU A 138 -3.05 -15.63 4.73
N GLY A 139 -2.78 -16.91 4.44
CA GLY A 139 -3.24 -17.57 3.22
C GLY A 139 -2.36 -17.25 2.00
N SER A 140 -2.89 -17.54 0.81
CA SER A 140 -2.13 -17.38 -0.44
C SER A 140 -1.88 -15.90 -0.75
N ALA A 141 -0.73 -15.61 -1.37
CA ALA A 141 -0.38 -14.26 -1.78
C ALA A 141 -1.35 -13.68 -2.82
N GLU A 142 -1.89 -14.53 -3.71
CA GLU A 142 -2.85 -14.11 -4.72
C GLU A 142 -4.21 -13.74 -4.12
N ASP A 143 -4.69 -14.48 -3.12
CA ASP A 143 -5.94 -14.13 -2.41
C ASP A 143 -5.79 -12.81 -1.66
N GLN A 144 -4.65 -12.59 -1.01
CA GLN A 144 -4.33 -11.32 -0.37
C GLN A 144 -4.34 -10.16 -1.39
N ALA A 145 -3.72 -10.35 -2.56
CA ALA A 145 -3.71 -9.35 -3.62
C ALA A 145 -5.12 -9.09 -4.20
N LYS A 146 -5.94 -10.13 -4.35
CA LYS A 146 -7.35 -10.01 -4.79
C LYS A 146 -8.19 -9.23 -3.80
N LYS A 147 -8.02 -9.49 -2.50
CA LYS A 147 -8.67 -8.73 -1.42
C LYS A 147 -8.25 -7.26 -1.48
N ARG A 148 -6.94 -6.99 -1.55
CA ARG A 148 -6.42 -5.62 -1.62
C ARG A 148 -6.90 -4.86 -2.85
N TYR A 149 -6.92 -5.50 -4.02
CA TYR A 149 -7.48 -4.92 -5.25
C TYR A 149 -8.94 -4.49 -5.05
N THR A 150 -9.76 -5.40 -4.51
CA THR A 150 -11.18 -5.15 -4.26
C THR A 150 -11.39 -4.00 -3.27
N GLU A 151 -10.61 -3.96 -2.19
CA GLU A 151 -10.65 -2.88 -1.20
C GLU A 151 -10.24 -1.53 -1.79
N GLN A 152 -9.18 -1.50 -2.62
CA GLN A 152 -8.69 -0.27 -3.24
C GLN A 152 -9.72 0.30 -4.24
N VAL A 153 -10.28 -0.55 -5.11
CA VAL A 153 -11.34 -0.14 -6.04
C VAL A 153 -12.59 0.30 -5.26
N GLY A 154 -12.98 -0.46 -4.24
CA GLY A 154 -14.13 -0.13 -3.39
C GLY A 154 -13.97 1.24 -2.71
N THR A 155 -12.78 1.56 -2.21
CA THR A 155 -12.46 2.85 -1.59
C THR A 155 -12.56 3.99 -2.60
N LEU A 156 -11.95 3.82 -3.79
CA LEU A 156 -11.98 4.83 -4.85
C LEU A 156 -13.41 5.12 -5.34
N ASN A 157 -14.27 4.09 -5.36
CA ASN A 157 -15.67 4.23 -5.75
C ASN A 157 -16.51 5.03 -4.76
N GLN A 158 -16.06 5.21 -3.51
CA GLN A 158 -16.74 6.06 -2.53
C GLN A 158 -16.45 7.55 -2.72
N VAL A 159 -15.51 7.93 -3.59
CA VAL A 159 -15.23 9.33 -3.89
C VAL A 159 -16.44 9.94 -4.60
N SER A 160 -16.88 11.11 -4.15
CA SER A 160 -18.01 11.81 -4.77
C SER A 160 -17.75 12.10 -6.25
N GLY A 161 -18.68 11.71 -7.12
CA GLY A 161 -18.53 11.84 -8.56
C GLY A 161 -17.53 10.85 -9.19
N ALA A 162 -17.16 9.79 -8.47
CA ALA A 162 -16.39 8.68 -9.04
C ALA A 162 -17.17 8.01 -10.19
N SER A 163 -16.45 7.71 -11.26
CA SER A 163 -16.96 7.01 -12.44
C SER A 163 -16.06 5.82 -12.72
N PRO A 164 -16.37 4.62 -12.17
CA PRO A 164 -15.56 3.43 -12.38
C PRO A 164 -15.75 2.84 -13.77
N ALA A 165 -14.68 2.24 -14.31
CA ALA A 165 -14.67 1.46 -15.53
C ALA A 165 -13.73 0.26 -15.38
N THR A 166 -14.14 -0.90 -15.92
CA THR A 166 -13.25 -2.07 -16.01
C THR A 166 -12.28 -1.89 -17.18
N LEU A 167 -11.02 -2.24 -16.97
CA LEU A 167 -10.00 -2.27 -18.02
C LEU A 167 -9.69 -3.73 -18.37
N THR A 168 -9.49 -4.00 -19.66
CA THR A 168 -9.11 -5.32 -20.17
C THR A 168 -7.67 -5.31 -20.69
N GLY A 169 -7.02 -6.47 -20.70
CA GLY A 169 -5.65 -6.61 -21.22
C GLY A 169 -4.56 -5.98 -20.35
N LEU A 170 -4.84 -5.69 -19.08
CA LEU A 170 -3.90 -5.12 -18.12
C LEU A 170 -3.93 -5.92 -16.82
N GLY A 171 -2.91 -6.76 -16.59
CA GLY A 171 -2.88 -7.68 -15.47
C GLY A 171 -4.00 -8.73 -15.52
N ASP A 172 -4.27 -9.35 -14.38
CA ASP A 172 -5.36 -10.31 -14.21
C ASP A 172 -6.71 -9.62 -13.97
N GLN A 173 -6.67 -8.46 -13.29
CA GLN A 173 -7.84 -7.62 -13.03
C GLN A 173 -7.40 -6.14 -13.07
N ALA A 174 -8.17 -5.28 -13.72
CA ALA A 174 -7.91 -3.86 -13.72
C ALA A 174 -9.19 -3.02 -13.73
N ALA A 175 -9.13 -1.89 -13.02
CA ALA A 175 -10.18 -0.89 -13.01
C ALA A 175 -9.56 0.51 -13.06
N SER A 176 -10.22 1.41 -13.78
CA SER A 176 -9.99 2.85 -13.76
C SER A 176 -11.15 3.50 -13.00
N VAL A 177 -10.85 4.49 -12.18
CA VAL A 177 -11.85 5.30 -11.48
C VAL A 177 -11.54 6.76 -11.76
N ALA A 178 -12.31 7.34 -12.68
CA ALA A 178 -12.24 8.77 -12.97
C ALA A 178 -12.95 9.54 -11.85
N SER A 179 -12.37 10.67 -11.43
CA SER A 179 -12.97 11.55 -10.42
C SER A 179 -12.50 13.00 -10.60
N LYS A 180 -13.04 13.90 -9.77
CA LYS A 180 -12.59 15.28 -9.67
C LYS A 180 -12.38 15.63 -8.21
N ALA A 181 -11.40 16.49 -7.94
CA ALA A 181 -11.15 17.01 -6.60
C ALA A 181 -11.02 18.53 -6.67
N THR A 182 -11.64 19.25 -5.73
CA THR A 182 -11.53 20.71 -5.64
C THR A 182 -10.74 21.08 -4.40
N ILE A 183 -9.60 21.74 -4.58
CA ILE A 183 -8.75 22.25 -3.49
C ILE A 183 -8.50 23.72 -3.76
N ALA A 184 -8.71 24.58 -2.76
CA ALA A 184 -8.47 26.02 -2.87
C ALA A 184 -9.06 26.67 -4.15
N LYS A 185 -10.31 26.31 -4.50
CA LYS A 185 -11.04 26.76 -5.70
C LYS A 185 -10.48 26.25 -7.05
N VAL A 186 -9.50 25.37 -7.03
CA VAL A 186 -8.98 24.70 -8.23
C VAL A 186 -9.52 23.28 -8.28
N THR A 187 -10.29 22.96 -9.32
CA THR A 187 -10.78 21.60 -9.56
C THR A 187 -9.81 20.85 -10.46
N SER A 188 -9.27 19.72 -10.01
CA SER A 188 -8.47 18.81 -10.82
C SER A 188 -9.32 17.72 -11.47
N GLN A 189 -8.87 17.26 -12.63
CA GLN A 189 -9.31 16.00 -13.24
C GLN A 189 -8.36 14.91 -12.77
N ASN A 190 -8.92 13.79 -12.29
CA ASN A 190 -8.17 12.69 -11.70
C ASN A 190 -8.59 11.37 -12.35
N ASP A 191 -7.65 10.44 -12.47
CA ASP A 191 -7.92 9.04 -12.78
C ASP A 191 -7.00 8.15 -11.95
N SER A 192 -7.59 7.17 -11.27
CA SER A 192 -6.89 6.16 -10.49
C SER A 192 -7.05 4.80 -11.17
N VAL A 193 -5.95 4.20 -11.60
CA VAL A 193 -5.93 2.85 -12.18
C VAL A 193 -5.39 1.87 -11.15
N VAL A 194 -6.20 0.87 -10.80
CA VAL A 194 -5.80 -0.25 -9.94
C VAL A 194 -5.66 -1.48 -10.81
N VAL A 195 -4.53 -2.18 -10.71
CA VAL A 195 -4.28 -3.44 -11.40
C VAL A 195 -3.85 -4.50 -10.40
N ARG A 196 -4.39 -5.71 -10.51
CA ARG A 196 -3.84 -6.92 -9.90
C ARG A 196 -3.12 -7.73 -10.97
N SER A 197 -1.87 -8.12 -10.71
CA SER A 197 -1.14 -9.11 -11.50
C SER A 197 -0.53 -10.12 -10.53
N GLY A 198 -1.00 -11.37 -10.57
CA GLY A 198 -0.68 -12.40 -9.58
C GLY A 198 -0.88 -11.89 -8.16
N ASN A 199 0.20 -11.92 -7.38
CA ASN A 199 0.32 -11.45 -6.01
C ASN A 199 0.83 -9.99 -5.87
N VAL A 200 0.72 -9.16 -6.91
CA VAL A 200 1.07 -7.74 -6.88
C VAL A 200 -0.15 -6.87 -7.20
N VAL A 201 -0.33 -5.81 -6.44
CA VAL A 201 -1.28 -4.73 -6.73
C VAL A 201 -0.51 -3.48 -7.13
N VAL A 202 -0.87 -2.92 -8.29
CA VAL A 202 -0.39 -1.64 -8.81
C VAL A 202 -1.50 -0.62 -8.64
N LEU A 203 -1.19 0.52 -8.04
CA LEU A 203 -2.06 1.70 -8.02
C LEU A 203 -1.33 2.84 -8.71
N VAL A 204 -1.91 3.33 -9.80
CA VAL A 204 -1.48 4.54 -10.48
C VAL A 204 -2.52 5.62 -10.26
N GLU A 205 -2.08 6.81 -9.87
CA GLU A 205 -2.93 7.98 -9.76
C GLU A 205 -2.35 9.08 -10.63
N PHE A 206 -3.13 9.60 -11.56
CA PHE A 206 -2.74 10.73 -12.38
C PHE A 206 -3.78 11.81 -12.29
N ASN A 207 -3.34 13.05 -12.07
CA ASN A 207 -4.22 14.19 -12.08
C ASN A 207 -3.58 15.43 -12.72
N GLY A 208 -4.45 16.35 -13.10
CA GLY A 208 -4.03 17.67 -13.52
C GLY A 208 -5.13 18.71 -13.40
N ALA A 209 -4.69 19.95 -13.25
CA ALA A 209 -5.56 21.11 -13.14
C ALA A 209 -4.96 22.28 -13.92
N GLY A 210 -5.81 23.08 -14.54
CA GLY A 210 -5.41 24.38 -15.07
C GLY A 210 -5.21 25.35 -13.92
N LEU A 211 -4.14 26.13 -14.01
CA LEU A 211 -3.79 27.21 -13.11
C LEU A 211 -4.04 28.54 -13.82
N GLU A 212 -4.16 29.62 -13.04
CA GLU A 212 -4.28 30.99 -13.59
C GLU A 212 -5.42 31.14 -14.61
N GLY A 213 -6.55 30.45 -14.38
CA GLY A 213 -7.72 30.48 -15.25
C GLY A 213 -7.57 29.66 -16.55
N LYS A 214 -6.48 28.92 -16.74
CA LYS A 214 -6.36 27.98 -17.86
C LYS A 214 -7.25 26.77 -17.68
N LYS A 215 -7.55 26.10 -18.80
CA LYS A 215 -8.36 24.88 -18.81
C LYS A 215 -7.61 23.72 -18.17
N ASN A 216 -8.36 22.85 -17.51
CA ASN A 216 -7.88 21.54 -17.10
C ASN A 216 -7.51 20.69 -18.32
N PRO A 217 -6.66 19.66 -18.15
CA PRO A 217 -6.65 18.54 -19.09
C PRO A 217 -8.07 17.97 -19.28
N SER A 218 -8.33 17.38 -20.44
CA SER A 218 -9.56 16.62 -20.63
C SER A 218 -9.56 15.35 -19.77
N ALA A 219 -10.75 14.83 -19.45
CA ALA A 219 -10.86 13.55 -18.73
C ALA A 219 -10.18 12.40 -19.50
N ASP A 220 -10.34 12.35 -20.82
CA ASP A 220 -9.69 11.34 -21.67
C ASP A 220 -8.17 11.43 -21.63
N THR A 221 -7.61 12.64 -21.58
CA THR A 221 -6.16 12.85 -21.41
C THR A 221 -5.67 12.32 -20.07
N VAL A 222 -6.44 12.50 -19.00
CA VAL A 222 -6.06 11.99 -17.68
C VAL A 222 -6.20 10.46 -17.63
N ARG A 223 -7.32 9.90 -18.09
CA ARG A 223 -7.55 8.45 -18.14
C ARG A 223 -6.47 7.73 -18.97
N SER A 224 -6.25 8.16 -20.21
CA SER A 224 -5.22 7.55 -21.07
C SER A 224 -3.81 7.70 -20.51
N GLY A 225 -3.53 8.79 -19.78
CA GLY A 225 -2.27 8.99 -19.08
C GLY A 225 -2.07 7.99 -17.93
N ALA A 226 -3.09 7.82 -17.08
CA ALA A 226 -3.05 6.85 -15.98
C ALA A 226 -2.89 5.41 -16.51
N GLU A 227 -3.67 5.02 -17.52
CA GLU A 227 -3.56 3.70 -18.15
C GLU A 227 -2.18 3.45 -18.76
N ARG A 228 -1.58 4.46 -19.41
CA ARG A 228 -0.23 4.36 -19.96
C ARG A 228 0.81 4.09 -18.87
N ALA A 229 0.77 4.84 -17.77
CA ALA A 229 1.69 4.62 -16.65
C ALA A 229 1.44 3.27 -15.97
N ALA A 230 0.19 2.80 -15.89
CA ALA A 230 -0.13 1.48 -15.36
C ALA A 230 0.42 0.35 -16.24
N LYS A 231 0.38 0.50 -17.58
CA LYS A 231 1.00 -0.45 -18.53
C LYS A 231 2.51 -0.56 -18.31
N ASP A 232 3.21 0.58 -18.19
CA ASP A 232 4.64 0.59 -17.88
C ASP A 232 4.92 -0.14 -16.55
N ALA A 233 4.14 0.17 -15.50
CA ALA A 233 4.34 -0.40 -14.18
C ALA A 233 4.10 -1.92 -14.13
N VAL A 234 3.06 -2.42 -14.81
CA VAL A 234 2.78 -3.87 -14.93
C VAL A 234 3.88 -4.57 -15.72
N ALA A 235 4.36 -3.97 -16.81
CA ALA A 235 5.48 -4.51 -17.58
C ALA A 235 6.77 -4.58 -16.72
N ALA A 236 7.02 -3.59 -15.88
CA ALA A 236 8.17 -3.59 -14.97
C ALA A 236 8.08 -4.69 -13.90
N VAL A 237 6.88 -4.96 -13.37
CA VAL A 237 6.65 -6.09 -12.44
C VAL A 237 6.97 -7.42 -13.11
N ALA A 238 6.48 -7.61 -14.34
CA ALA A 238 6.78 -8.82 -15.12
C ALA A 238 8.29 -8.94 -15.40
N ALA A 239 8.94 -7.88 -15.86
CA ALA A 239 10.37 -7.88 -16.17
C ALA A 239 11.27 -8.16 -14.95
N ALA A 240 10.87 -7.71 -13.75
CA ALA A 240 11.59 -8.00 -12.52
C ALA A 240 11.50 -9.48 -12.07
N ASN A 241 10.64 -10.28 -12.70
CA ASN A 241 10.36 -11.67 -12.35
C ASN A 241 10.41 -12.60 -13.59
N ALA A 242 11.02 -12.14 -14.68
CA ALA A 242 11.20 -12.89 -15.92
C ALA A 242 12.53 -13.65 -15.95
#